data_AF-A0A7S1HQ07-F1
#
_entry.id   AF-A0A7S1HQ07-F1
#
_cell.length_a   1.000
_cell.length_b   1.000
_cell.length_c   1.000
_cell.angle_alpha   90.00
_cell.angle_beta   90.00
_cell.angle_gamma   90.00
#
_symmetry.space_group_name_H-M   'P 1'
#
loop_
_entity.id
_entity.type
_entity.pdbx_description
1 polymer ?
#
loop_
_entity_poly.entity_id
_entity_poly.type
_entity_poly.pdbx_seq_one_letter_code
_entity_poly.pdbx_strand_id
1 'polypeptide(L)'
;AHAEGRRAFEERKLREERAELEALRAKLEAQLRAKQESVKAQEAKLSERERACAWLSHDVAARRAVDWSRELPSALWERIAGHLAEEKAVLPFALTCRRFREVQKRVVVAKSGGQRRMRSKVTAGWSKKLKRYDFSPASADWCEWACGEAERAGELPVSNNNLRVRAIELAAYHGHLQMLRCWKKETRLDVFVEKCICESAALGGHLDVLRWARENKCSWSKLTCSKAAFGGHLEVLKRARENG
;
A
#
# COMPACT_ATOMS: atom_id res chain seq x y z
N ALA A 1 -2.73 63.22 53.58
CA ALA A 1 -1.47 62.52 53.92
C ALA A 1 -1.60 60.99 53.95
N HIS A 2 -2.12 60.36 55.02
CA HIS A 2 -2.01 58.90 55.18
C HIS A 2 -2.91 58.06 54.24
N ALA A 3 -4.05 58.62 53.80
CA ALA A 3 -4.94 57.98 52.83
C ALA A 3 -4.44 58.11 51.39
N GLU A 4 -3.78 59.21 51.05
CA GLU A 4 -3.19 59.45 49.72
C GLU A 4 -1.95 58.58 49.49
N GLY A 5 -1.11 58.38 50.51
CA GLY A 5 0.02 57.46 50.44
C GLY A 5 -0.39 56.00 50.21
N ARG A 6 -1.51 55.55 50.80
CA ARG A 6 -2.06 54.21 50.56
C ARG A 6 -2.60 54.04 49.13
N ARG A 7 -3.30 55.04 48.59
CA ARG A 7 -3.79 55.02 47.21
C ARG A 7 -2.64 55.00 46.19
N ALA A 8 -1.59 55.79 46.41
CA ALA A 8 -0.41 55.79 45.54
C ALA A 8 0.36 54.46 45.56
N PHE A 9 0.40 53.78 46.72
CA PHE A 9 0.97 52.45 46.85
C PHE A 9 0.14 51.38 46.11
N GLU A 10 -1.18 51.39 46.28
CA GLU A 10 -2.06 50.48 45.55
C GLU A 10 -2.02 50.70 44.04
N GLU A 11 -1.97 51.95 43.57
CA GLU A 11 -1.81 52.24 42.14
C GLU A 11 -0.49 51.73 41.56
N ARG A 12 0.62 51.79 42.33
CA ARG A 12 1.89 51.21 41.89
C ARG A 12 1.80 49.69 41.80
N LYS A 13 1.24 49.03 42.82
CA LYS A 13 1.04 47.58 42.82
C LYS A 13 0.17 47.14 41.64
N LEU A 14 -0.90 47.88 41.35
CA LEU A 14 -1.81 47.59 40.23
C LEU A 14 -1.15 47.82 38.87
N ARG A 15 -0.19 48.76 38.76
CA ARG A 15 0.65 48.95 37.55
C ARG A 15 1.63 47.80 37.36
N GLU A 16 2.25 47.31 38.44
CA GLU A 16 3.17 46.16 38.41
C GLU A 16 2.42 44.88 38.01
N GLU A 17 1.27 44.59 38.63
CA GLU A 17 0.43 43.43 38.28
C GLU A 17 -0.07 43.49 36.82
N ARG A 18 -0.41 44.69 36.31
CA ARG A 18 -0.75 44.88 34.88
C ARG A 18 0.42 44.59 33.96
N ALA A 19 1.63 45.06 34.31
CA ALA A 19 2.83 44.80 33.52
C ALA A 19 3.20 43.31 33.50
N GLU A 20 3.03 42.60 34.62
CA GLU A 20 3.23 41.15 34.70
C GLU A 20 2.21 40.38 33.84
N LEU A 21 0.93 40.78 33.88
CA LEU A 21 -0.12 40.19 33.06
C LEU A 21 0.11 40.43 31.56
N GLU A 22 0.57 41.62 31.18
CA GLU A 22 0.94 41.94 29.79
C GLU A 22 2.13 41.11 29.32
N ALA A 23 3.15 40.92 30.17
CA ALA A 23 4.29 40.06 29.85
C ALA A 23 3.88 38.58 29.70
N LEU A 24 3.01 38.07 30.57
CA LEU A 24 2.46 36.71 30.48
C LEU A 24 1.62 36.53 29.21
N ARG A 25 0.78 37.51 28.88
CA ARG A 25 -0.03 37.50 27.66
C ARG A 25 0.85 37.48 26.41
N ALA A 26 1.88 38.32 26.35
CA ALA A 26 2.83 38.32 25.23
C ALA A 26 3.55 36.97 25.08
N LYS A 27 3.92 36.33 26.19
CA LYS A 27 4.54 35.00 26.19
C LYS A 27 3.58 33.92 25.68
N LEU A 28 2.31 33.97 26.09
CA LEU A 28 1.28 33.02 25.64
C LEU A 28 0.98 33.19 24.14
N GLU A 29 0.90 34.44 23.66
CA GLU A 29 0.70 34.76 22.24
C GLU A 29 1.87 34.26 21.38
N ALA A 30 3.10 34.41 21.86
CA ALA A 30 4.28 33.85 21.19
C ALA A 30 4.24 32.31 21.10
N GLN A 31 3.84 31.63 22.19
CA GLN A 31 3.66 30.18 22.19
C GLN A 31 2.55 29.72 21.24
N LEU A 32 1.45 30.47 21.17
CA LEU A 32 0.35 30.17 20.24
C LEU A 32 0.80 30.30 18.79
N ARG A 33 1.55 31.37 18.44
CA ARG A 33 2.11 31.56 17.10
C ARG A 33 3.06 30.42 16.71
N ALA A 34 3.97 30.03 17.61
CA ALA A 34 4.89 28.91 17.37
C ALA A 34 4.14 27.59 17.14
N LYS A 35 3.05 27.33 17.89
CA LYS A 35 2.21 26.15 17.67
C LYS A 35 1.46 26.21 16.33
N GLN A 36 0.92 27.38 15.96
CA GLN A 36 0.26 27.57 14.68
C GLN A 36 1.21 27.35 13.50
N GLU A 37 2.46 27.81 13.59
CA GLU A 37 3.48 27.56 12.57
C GLU A 37 3.85 26.07 12.48
N SER A 38 3.96 25.38 13.62
CA SER A 38 4.19 23.93 13.66
C SER A 38 3.05 23.15 13.00
N VAL A 39 1.79 23.52 13.28
CA VAL A 39 0.61 22.92 12.65
C VAL A 39 0.60 23.19 11.15
N LYS A 40 0.83 24.43 10.71
CA LYS A 40 0.93 24.76 9.28
C LYS A 40 2.03 23.97 8.57
N ALA A 41 3.18 23.77 9.22
CA ALA A 41 4.25 22.94 8.67
C ALA A 41 3.87 21.45 8.58
N GLN A 42 3.08 20.94 9.54
CA GLN A 42 2.54 19.58 9.49
C GLN A 42 1.47 19.43 8.40
N GLU A 43 0.59 20.41 8.24
CA GLU A 43 -0.44 20.46 7.19
C GLU A 43 0.20 20.56 5.80
N ALA A 44 1.24 21.38 5.61
CA ALA A 44 1.99 21.45 4.37
C ALA A 44 2.63 20.10 4.01
N LYS A 45 3.24 19.41 4.99
CA LYS A 45 3.80 18.06 4.81
C LYS A 45 2.72 17.02 4.49
N LEU A 46 1.53 17.12 5.10
CA LEU A 46 0.38 16.27 4.79
C LEU A 46 -0.13 16.53 3.37
N SER A 47 -0.27 17.78 2.96
CA SER A 47 -0.68 18.16 1.60
C SER A 47 0.33 17.72 0.55
N GLU A 48 1.64 17.83 0.84
CA GLU A 48 2.69 17.33 -0.05
C GLU A 48 2.67 15.81 -0.16
N ARG A 49 2.39 15.10 0.94
CA ARG A 49 2.15 13.65 0.94
C ARG A 49 0.88 13.27 0.17
N GLU A 50 -0.20 14.02 0.34
CA GLU A 50 -1.45 13.84 -0.41
C GLU A 50 -1.25 14.09 -1.90
N ARG A 51 -0.42 15.07 -2.29
CA ARG A 51 -0.03 15.31 -3.69
C ARG A 51 0.89 14.22 -4.24
N ALA A 52 1.82 13.72 -3.43
CA ALA A 52 2.65 12.56 -3.78
C ALA A 52 1.80 11.29 -3.94
N CYS A 53 0.73 11.14 -3.16
CA CYS A 53 -0.28 10.11 -3.34
C CYS A 53 -1.27 10.41 -4.47
N ALA A 54 -1.53 11.68 -4.80
CA ALA A 54 -2.38 12.07 -5.93
C ALA A 54 -1.74 11.67 -7.26
N TRP A 55 -0.41 11.49 -7.30
CA TRP A 55 0.29 10.83 -8.40
C TRP A 55 -0.17 9.38 -8.60
N LEU A 56 -0.58 8.63 -7.56
CA LEU A 56 -1.19 7.30 -7.71
C LEU A 56 -2.58 7.38 -8.33
N SER A 57 -3.37 8.42 -8.03
CA SER A 57 -4.71 8.61 -8.64
C SER A 57 -4.61 9.17 -10.07
N HIS A 58 -3.65 10.04 -10.36
CA HIS A 58 -3.39 10.57 -11.70
C HIS A 58 -2.69 9.56 -12.61
N ASP A 59 -1.79 8.71 -12.10
CA ASP A 59 -1.10 7.67 -12.90
C ASP A 59 -2.07 6.52 -13.30
N VAL A 60 -3.09 6.23 -12.48
CA VAL A 60 -4.20 5.34 -12.88
C VAL A 60 -5.05 5.95 -14.01
N ALA A 61 -5.23 7.27 -14.04
CA ALA A 61 -5.95 7.95 -15.12
C ALA A 61 -5.10 8.20 -16.38
N ALA A 62 -3.78 8.37 -16.22
CA ALA A 62 -2.83 8.74 -17.27
C ALA A 62 -2.23 7.53 -18.02
N ARG A 63 -2.29 6.31 -17.47
CA ARG A 63 -1.95 5.06 -18.19
C ARG A 63 -2.98 4.67 -19.26
N ARG A 64 -3.46 5.62 -20.06
CA ARG A 64 -4.06 5.38 -21.38
C ARG A 64 -2.96 5.06 -22.39
N ALA A 65 -2.12 4.07 -22.09
CA ALA A 65 -1.50 3.28 -23.14
C ALA A 65 -2.65 2.54 -23.82
N VAL A 66 -2.82 2.73 -25.14
CA VAL A 66 -3.85 2.13 -26.02
C VAL A 66 -4.69 1.08 -25.29
N ASP A 67 -5.81 1.52 -24.73
CA ASP A 67 -6.68 0.67 -23.91
C ASP A 67 -7.55 -0.17 -24.83
N TRP A 68 -6.99 -1.25 -25.40
CA TRP A 68 -7.72 -2.26 -26.17
C TRP A 68 -8.94 -2.80 -25.41
N SER A 69 -9.04 -2.58 -24.08
CA SER A 69 -10.19 -2.98 -23.27
C SER A 69 -11.46 -2.14 -23.47
N ARG A 70 -11.34 -0.94 -24.06
CA ARG A 70 -12.46 -0.07 -24.43
C ARG A 70 -12.98 -0.30 -25.84
N GLU A 71 -12.17 -0.84 -26.75
CA GLU A 71 -12.55 -1.01 -28.16
C GLU A 71 -13.39 -2.27 -28.40
N LEU A 72 -13.30 -3.25 -27.52
CA LEU A 72 -14.00 -4.51 -27.63
C LEU A 72 -15.44 -4.41 -27.04
N PRO A 73 -16.50 -4.68 -27.83
CA PRO A 73 -17.87 -4.71 -27.33
C PRO A 73 -18.07 -5.70 -26.18
N SER A 74 -18.96 -5.39 -25.23
CA SER A 74 -19.21 -6.23 -24.04
C SER A 74 -19.57 -7.68 -24.38
N ALA A 75 -20.30 -7.90 -25.46
CA ALA A 75 -20.66 -9.23 -25.95
C ALA A 75 -19.42 -10.05 -26.38
N LEU A 76 -18.39 -9.41 -26.95
CA LEU A 76 -17.17 -10.12 -27.33
C LEU A 76 -16.35 -10.49 -26.10
N TRP A 77 -16.29 -9.60 -25.12
CA TRP A 77 -15.66 -9.87 -23.83
C TRP A 77 -16.29 -11.08 -23.12
N GLU A 78 -17.61 -11.19 -23.14
CA GLU A 78 -18.33 -12.32 -22.54
C GLU A 78 -18.04 -13.65 -23.27
N ARG A 79 -17.93 -13.63 -24.61
CA ARG A 79 -17.51 -14.80 -25.40
C ARG A 79 -16.07 -15.21 -25.11
N ILE A 80 -15.15 -14.25 -25.09
CA ILE A 80 -13.73 -14.48 -24.75
C ILE A 80 -13.61 -15.07 -23.35
N ALA A 81 -14.29 -14.49 -22.36
CA ALA A 81 -14.29 -15.00 -20.99
C ALA A 81 -14.94 -16.39 -20.88
N GLY A 82 -15.98 -16.67 -21.68
CA GLY A 82 -16.64 -17.97 -21.76
C GLY A 82 -15.69 -19.08 -22.25
N HIS A 83 -14.99 -18.84 -23.36
CA HIS A 83 -14.03 -19.80 -23.92
C HIS A 83 -12.78 -19.96 -23.05
N LEU A 84 -12.24 -18.85 -22.53
CA LEU A 84 -11.04 -18.92 -21.72
C LEU A 84 -11.28 -19.67 -20.41
N ALA A 85 -12.47 -19.60 -19.80
CA ALA A 85 -12.76 -20.25 -18.51
C ALA A 85 -12.45 -21.77 -18.47
N GLU A 86 -12.41 -22.41 -19.64
CA GLU A 86 -12.11 -23.84 -19.82
C GLU A 86 -10.60 -24.13 -19.97
N GLU A 87 -9.78 -23.09 -20.19
CA GLU A 87 -8.35 -23.20 -20.52
C GLU A 87 -7.38 -22.66 -19.44
N LYS A 88 -6.09 -22.95 -19.62
CA LYS A 88 -5.00 -22.40 -18.77
C LYS A 88 -4.75 -20.90 -19.00
N ALA A 89 -5.22 -20.33 -20.11
CA ALA A 89 -4.98 -18.95 -20.52
C ALA A 89 -5.77 -17.89 -19.72
N VAL A 90 -6.71 -18.30 -18.86
CA VAL A 90 -7.44 -17.39 -17.95
C VAL A 90 -6.49 -16.62 -17.04
N LEU A 91 -5.45 -17.29 -16.55
CA LEU A 91 -4.65 -16.76 -15.45
C LEU A 91 -3.83 -15.54 -15.89
N PRO A 92 -3.03 -15.57 -16.98
CA PRO A 92 -2.29 -14.38 -17.44
C PRO A 92 -3.19 -13.17 -17.75
N PHE A 93 -4.34 -13.40 -18.40
CA PHE A 93 -5.30 -12.32 -18.68
C PHE A 93 -5.90 -11.74 -17.41
N ALA A 94 -6.24 -12.60 -16.45
CA ALA A 94 -6.81 -12.12 -15.21
C ALA A 94 -5.80 -11.40 -14.31
N LEU A 95 -4.51 -11.75 -14.37
CA LEU A 95 -3.44 -11.07 -13.62
C LEU A 95 -3.12 -9.68 -14.17
N THR A 96 -3.33 -9.45 -15.46
CA THR A 96 -2.91 -8.21 -16.15
C THR A 96 -4.08 -7.31 -16.53
N CYS A 97 -5.28 -7.84 -16.78
CA CYS A 97 -6.41 -7.08 -17.32
C CYS A 97 -7.57 -6.96 -16.31
N ARG A 98 -7.78 -5.74 -15.80
CA ARG A 98 -8.91 -5.40 -14.91
C ARG A 98 -10.27 -5.66 -15.59
N ARG A 99 -10.42 -5.24 -16.85
CA ARG A 99 -11.68 -5.39 -17.58
C ARG A 99 -12.07 -6.85 -17.76
N PHE A 100 -11.11 -7.70 -18.07
CA PHE A 100 -11.31 -9.14 -18.15
C PHE A 100 -11.80 -9.70 -16.82
N ARG A 101 -11.22 -9.30 -15.68
CA ARG A 101 -11.70 -9.72 -14.35
C ARG A 101 -13.15 -9.31 -14.07
N GLU A 102 -13.53 -8.08 -14.43
CA GLU A 102 -14.90 -7.59 -14.27
C GLU A 102 -15.90 -8.43 -15.06
N VAL A 103 -15.57 -8.73 -16.32
CA VAL A 103 -16.41 -9.55 -17.20
C VAL A 103 -16.45 -11.00 -16.70
N GLN A 104 -15.31 -11.56 -16.32
CA GLN A 104 -15.21 -12.91 -15.77
C GLN A 104 -16.09 -13.06 -14.52
N LYS A 105 -16.08 -12.07 -13.62
CA LYS A 105 -16.99 -12.04 -12.46
C LYS A 105 -18.45 -12.06 -12.89
N ARG A 106 -18.85 -11.24 -13.87
CA ARG A 106 -20.24 -11.19 -14.37
C ARG A 106 -20.68 -12.53 -14.96
N VAL A 107 -19.86 -13.14 -15.81
CA VAL A 107 -20.15 -14.44 -16.45
C VAL A 107 -20.28 -15.55 -15.40
N VAL A 108 -19.38 -15.59 -14.41
CA VAL A 108 -19.44 -16.61 -13.35
C VAL A 108 -20.66 -16.42 -12.43
N VAL A 109 -21.02 -15.17 -12.13
CA VAL A 109 -22.22 -14.85 -11.33
C VAL A 109 -23.48 -15.23 -12.09
N ALA A 110 -23.59 -14.89 -13.38
CA ALA A 110 -24.71 -15.25 -14.24
C ALA A 110 -24.92 -16.77 -14.33
N LYS A 111 -23.82 -17.55 -14.46
CA LYS A 111 -23.87 -19.03 -14.47
C LYS A 111 -24.24 -19.65 -13.10
N SER A 112 -24.13 -18.91 -12.00
CA SER A 112 -24.25 -19.47 -10.64
C SER A 112 -25.58 -19.21 -9.94
N GLY A 113 -26.59 -18.64 -10.62
CA GLY A 113 -27.96 -18.57 -10.09
C GLY A 113 -28.13 -17.77 -8.78
N GLY A 114 -27.28 -16.78 -8.51
CA GLY A 114 -27.49 -15.83 -7.41
C GLY A 114 -27.26 -16.34 -5.97
N GLN A 115 -26.57 -17.46 -5.75
CA GLN A 115 -26.42 -18.01 -4.40
C GLN A 115 -25.37 -17.27 -3.54
N ARG A 116 -25.87 -16.63 -2.46
CA ARG A 116 -25.14 -15.97 -1.37
C ARG A 116 -24.34 -16.98 -0.50
N ARG A 117 -23.15 -17.39 -0.95
CA ARG A 117 -22.02 -17.68 -0.06
C ARG A 117 -20.75 -17.59 -0.89
N MET A 118 -20.26 -16.36 -0.98
CA MET A 118 -19.23 -15.89 -1.91
C MET A 118 -17.82 -16.36 -1.49
N ARG A 119 -17.57 -17.66 -1.31
CA ARG A 119 -16.24 -18.16 -1.67
C ARG A 119 -16.20 -18.03 -3.19
N SER A 120 -15.55 -16.99 -3.67
CA SER A 120 -15.55 -16.60 -5.08
C SER A 120 -15.17 -17.81 -5.93
N LYS A 121 -16.14 -18.39 -6.66
CA LYS A 121 -15.86 -19.42 -7.68
C LYS A 121 -14.84 -18.90 -8.71
N VAL A 122 -14.77 -17.58 -8.87
CA VAL A 122 -13.82 -16.89 -9.75
C VAL A 122 -12.38 -17.12 -9.31
N THR A 123 -12.09 -17.10 -8.00
CA THR A 123 -10.75 -17.27 -7.41
C THR A 123 -10.54 -18.66 -6.81
N ALA A 124 -11.58 -19.49 -6.76
CA ALA A 124 -11.50 -20.85 -6.26
C ALA A 124 -10.44 -21.65 -7.03
N GLY A 125 -9.39 -22.07 -6.31
CA GLY A 125 -8.27 -22.82 -6.88
C GLY A 125 -7.18 -21.97 -7.51
N TRP A 126 -7.28 -20.63 -7.53
CA TRP A 126 -6.18 -19.78 -8.00
C TRP A 126 -4.97 -19.87 -7.09
N SER A 127 -5.17 -20.03 -5.79
CA SER A 127 -4.10 -20.39 -4.83
C SER A 127 -3.34 -21.66 -5.20
N LYS A 128 -3.99 -22.61 -5.89
CA LYS A 128 -3.37 -23.85 -6.38
C LYS A 128 -2.70 -23.67 -7.74
N LYS A 129 -3.19 -22.74 -8.56
CA LYS A 129 -2.67 -22.43 -9.91
C LYS A 129 -1.47 -21.49 -9.86
N LEU A 130 -1.52 -20.45 -9.01
CA LEU A 130 -0.43 -19.52 -8.75
C LEU A 130 0.59 -20.19 -7.82
N LYS A 131 1.52 -20.94 -8.41
CA LYS A 131 2.59 -21.57 -7.64
C LYS A 131 3.57 -20.51 -7.12
N ARG A 132 4.30 -20.85 -6.06
CA ARG A 132 5.41 -20.02 -5.57
C ARG A 132 6.47 -19.92 -6.66
N TYR A 133 6.81 -18.69 -7.04
CA TYR A 133 7.69 -18.33 -8.17
C TYR A 133 7.10 -18.55 -9.56
N ASP A 134 5.78 -18.59 -9.69
CA ASP A 134 5.16 -18.38 -10.99
C ASP A 134 5.36 -16.92 -11.38
N PHE A 135 6.29 -16.65 -12.30
CA PHE A 135 6.72 -15.33 -12.77
C PHE A 135 5.65 -14.60 -13.61
N SER A 136 4.39 -14.91 -13.33
CA SER A 136 3.28 -14.42 -14.09
C SER A 136 3.22 -12.89 -13.96
N PRO A 137 3.07 -12.16 -15.08
CA PRO A 137 2.95 -10.71 -15.04
C PRO A 137 1.67 -10.35 -14.27
N ALA A 138 1.83 -9.64 -13.16
CA ALA A 138 0.73 -9.23 -12.31
C ALA A 138 0.69 -7.72 -12.22
N SER A 139 -0.46 -7.15 -12.56
CA SER A 139 -0.70 -5.71 -12.47
C SER A 139 -0.86 -5.26 -11.02
N ALA A 140 -0.51 -4.00 -10.73
CA ALA A 140 -0.81 -3.37 -9.44
C ALA A 140 -2.30 -3.49 -9.09
N ASP A 141 -3.19 -3.21 -10.05
CA ASP A 141 -4.64 -3.39 -9.94
C ASP A 141 -5.05 -4.81 -9.54
N TRP A 142 -4.30 -5.83 -9.99
CA TRP A 142 -4.57 -7.21 -9.61
C TRP A 142 -4.16 -7.46 -8.16
N CYS A 143 -2.97 -7.01 -7.77
CA CYS A 143 -2.45 -7.16 -6.42
C CYS A 143 -3.39 -6.51 -5.39
N GLU A 144 -3.91 -5.30 -5.68
CA GLU A 144 -4.90 -4.60 -4.85
C GLU A 144 -6.20 -5.40 -4.75
N TRP A 145 -6.73 -5.79 -5.90
CA TRP A 145 -7.95 -6.58 -5.98
C TRP A 145 -7.84 -7.89 -5.19
N ALA A 146 -6.76 -8.64 -5.36
CA ALA A 146 -6.53 -9.94 -4.75
C ALA A 146 -6.42 -9.86 -3.22
N CYS A 147 -5.75 -8.83 -2.68
CA CYS A 147 -5.72 -8.56 -1.24
C CYS A 147 -7.12 -8.26 -0.69
N GLY A 148 -7.88 -7.38 -1.37
CA GLY A 148 -9.25 -7.07 -0.95
C GLY A 148 -10.22 -8.25 -1.03
N GLU A 149 -10.06 -9.15 -2.00
CA GLU A 149 -10.83 -10.41 -2.06
C GLU A 149 -10.50 -11.33 -0.88
N ALA A 150 -9.23 -11.49 -0.55
CA ALA A 150 -8.80 -12.37 0.54
C ALA A 150 -9.30 -11.88 1.92
N GLU A 151 -9.34 -10.55 2.12
CA GLU A 151 -9.92 -9.94 3.32
C GLU A 151 -11.43 -10.17 3.42
N ARG A 152 -12.16 -9.98 2.32
CA ARG A 152 -13.60 -10.27 2.26
C ARG A 152 -13.92 -11.75 2.45
N ALA A 153 -13.00 -12.63 2.06
CA ALA A 153 -13.12 -14.06 2.28
C ALA A 153 -12.76 -14.51 3.71
N GLY A 154 -12.28 -13.58 4.57
CA GLY A 154 -11.86 -13.87 5.94
C GLY A 154 -10.64 -14.80 6.01
N GLU A 155 -9.81 -14.82 4.96
CA GLU A 155 -8.66 -15.73 4.92
C GLU A 155 -7.56 -15.24 5.87
N LEU A 156 -7.33 -15.99 6.95
CA LEU A 156 -6.24 -15.71 7.90
C LEU A 156 -4.85 -15.90 7.25
N PRO A 157 -3.82 -15.16 7.70
CA PRO A 157 -2.48 -15.15 7.08
C PRO A 157 -1.69 -16.46 7.21
N VAL A 158 -2.23 -17.48 7.89
CA VAL A 158 -1.48 -18.64 8.38
C VAL A 158 -1.03 -19.65 7.31
N SER A 159 -1.50 -19.54 6.05
CA SER A 159 -1.13 -20.50 4.99
C SER A 159 -0.32 -19.87 3.86
N ASN A 160 0.79 -20.53 3.51
CA ASN A 160 1.73 -20.12 2.45
C ASN A 160 1.11 -20.00 1.04
N ASN A 161 -0.10 -20.53 0.84
CA ASN A 161 -0.80 -20.55 -0.45
C ASN A 161 -2.09 -19.69 -0.45
N ASN A 162 -2.31 -18.84 0.55
CA ASN A 162 -3.44 -17.90 0.54
C ASN A 162 -3.26 -16.85 -0.58
N LEU A 163 -4.36 -16.47 -1.25
CA LEU A 163 -4.39 -15.46 -2.33
C LEU A 163 -3.74 -14.13 -1.91
N ARG A 164 -3.90 -13.72 -0.64
CA ARG A 164 -3.26 -12.52 -0.07
C ARG A 164 -1.74 -12.62 -0.11
N VAL A 165 -1.18 -13.75 0.31
CA VAL A 165 0.27 -13.98 0.34
C VAL A 165 0.82 -13.96 -1.10
N ARG A 166 0.08 -14.55 -2.05
CA ARG A 166 0.45 -14.51 -3.48
C ARG A 166 0.44 -13.08 -4.04
N ALA A 167 -0.54 -12.27 -3.67
CA ALA A 167 -0.62 -10.86 -4.08
C ALA A 167 0.55 -10.04 -3.54
N ILE A 168 0.94 -10.26 -2.28
CA ILE A 168 2.09 -9.60 -1.66
C ILE A 168 3.42 -10.03 -2.32
N GLU A 169 3.59 -11.33 -2.57
CA GLU A 169 4.78 -11.85 -3.26
C GLU A 169 4.92 -11.26 -4.68
N LEU A 170 3.83 -11.24 -5.45
CA LEU A 170 3.83 -10.67 -6.80
C LEU A 170 4.06 -9.15 -6.79
N ALA A 171 3.48 -8.43 -5.83
CA ALA A 171 3.77 -7.01 -5.64
C ALA A 171 5.25 -6.75 -5.33
N ALA A 172 5.89 -7.61 -4.53
CA ALA A 172 7.33 -7.52 -4.26
C ALA A 172 8.17 -7.89 -5.48
N TYR A 173 7.78 -8.92 -6.23
CA TYR A 173 8.47 -9.35 -7.45
C TYR A 173 8.40 -8.33 -8.59
N HIS A 174 7.32 -7.53 -8.68
CA HIS A 174 7.15 -6.47 -9.67
C HIS A 174 7.50 -5.06 -9.14
N GLY A 175 8.02 -4.95 -7.92
CA GLY A 175 8.52 -3.70 -7.37
C GLY A 175 7.44 -2.69 -6.96
N HIS A 176 6.24 -3.14 -6.64
CA HIS A 176 5.11 -2.29 -6.22
C HIS A 176 5.26 -1.83 -4.76
N LEU A 177 6.36 -1.12 -4.45
CA LEU A 177 6.78 -0.72 -3.10
C LEU A 177 5.68 0.06 -2.33
N GLN A 178 4.96 0.95 -2.99
CA GLN A 178 3.94 1.78 -2.31
C GLN A 178 2.79 0.92 -1.77
N MET A 179 2.39 -0.13 -2.49
CA MET A 179 1.35 -1.04 -2.04
C MET A 179 1.79 -1.82 -0.79
N LEU A 180 3.03 -2.33 -0.82
CA LEU A 180 3.61 -3.03 0.32
C LEU A 180 3.68 -2.14 1.58
N ARG A 181 3.96 -0.85 1.40
CA ARG A 181 3.93 0.15 2.48
C ARG A 181 2.54 0.35 3.06
N CYS A 182 1.51 0.48 2.22
CA CYS A 182 0.12 0.64 2.67
C CYS A 182 -0.33 -0.60 3.45
N TRP A 183 -0.11 -1.79 2.90
CA TRP A 183 -0.52 -3.04 3.54
C TRP A 183 0.19 -3.31 4.86
N LYS A 184 1.47 -2.92 5.01
CA LYS A 184 2.18 -3.02 6.30
C LYS A 184 1.63 -2.10 7.38
N LYS A 185 1.05 -0.95 7.02
CA LYS A 185 0.42 -0.03 7.99
C LYS A 185 -0.96 -0.53 8.41
N GLU A 186 -1.74 -1.01 7.45
CA GLU A 186 -3.11 -1.49 7.66
C GLU A 186 -3.15 -2.84 8.37
N THR A 187 -2.12 -3.67 8.16
CA THR A 187 -2.03 -5.00 8.76
C THR A 187 -0.65 -5.27 9.33
N ARG A 188 -0.59 -5.86 10.53
CA ARG A 188 0.63 -6.53 11.01
C ARG A 188 0.92 -7.71 10.07
N LEU A 189 1.72 -7.46 9.04
CA LEU A 189 2.33 -8.53 8.25
C LEU A 189 3.06 -9.48 9.21
N ASP A 190 2.86 -10.78 9.04
CA ASP A 190 3.52 -11.77 9.88
C ASP A 190 4.98 -11.99 9.44
N VAL A 191 5.77 -12.62 10.31
CA VAL A 191 7.19 -12.91 10.07
C VAL A 191 7.41 -13.82 8.86
N PHE A 192 6.41 -14.61 8.45
CA PHE A 192 6.49 -15.50 7.30
C PHE A 192 6.41 -14.72 5.98
N VAL A 193 5.43 -13.82 5.88
CA VAL A 193 5.21 -12.94 4.73
C VAL A 193 6.39 -11.98 4.55
N GLU A 194 6.99 -11.50 5.65
CA GLU A 194 8.19 -10.66 5.58
C GLU A 194 9.39 -11.34 4.89
N LYS A 195 9.58 -12.65 5.11
CA LYS A 195 10.63 -13.42 4.41
C LYS A 195 10.32 -13.57 2.93
N CYS A 196 9.05 -13.86 2.59
CA CYS A 196 8.59 -14.00 1.22
C CYS A 196 8.74 -12.70 0.40
N ILE A 197 8.54 -11.53 1.02
CA ILE A 197 8.76 -10.23 0.38
C ILE A 197 10.22 -10.07 -0.03
N CYS A 198 11.17 -10.35 0.87
CA CYS A 198 12.60 -10.24 0.57
C CYS A 198 13.02 -11.18 -0.56
N GLU A 199 12.60 -12.44 -0.51
CA GLU A 199 12.91 -13.44 -1.54
C GLU A 199 12.35 -13.05 -2.91
N SER A 200 11.11 -12.55 -2.95
CA SER A 200 10.44 -12.17 -4.20
C SER A 200 11.02 -10.88 -4.78
N ALA A 201 11.30 -9.88 -3.95
CA ALA A 201 11.95 -8.65 -4.37
C ALA A 201 13.37 -8.89 -4.89
N ALA A 202 14.13 -9.80 -4.24
CA ALA A 202 15.44 -10.18 -4.71
C ALA A 202 15.39 -10.90 -6.06
N LEU A 203 14.40 -11.77 -6.23
CA LEU A 203 14.15 -12.49 -7.48
C LEU A 203 13.73 -11.57 -8.63
N GLY A 204 13.03 -10.46 -8.35
CA GLY A 204 12.62 -9.46 -9.35
C GLY A 204 13.60 -8.29 -9.52
N GLY A 205 14.67 -8.24 -8.73
CA GLY A 205 15.71 -7.21 -8.89
C GLY A 205 15.42 -5.89 -8.16
N HIS A 206 14.45 -5.87 -7.26
CA HIS A 206 13.93 -4.64 -6.65
C HIS A 206 14.65 -4.25 -5.36
N LEU A 207 15.78 -3.54 -5.52
CA LEU A 207 16.61 -3.02 -4.42
C LEU A 207 15.89 -2.05 -3.47
N ASP A 208 14.95 -1.26 -3.99
CA ASP A 208 14.11 -0.34 -3.23
C ASP A 208 13.19 -1.07 -2.25
N VAL A 209 12.58 -2.18 -2.68
CA VAL A 209 11.78 -3.06 -1.81
C VAL A 209 12.64 -3.73 -0.74
N LEU A 210 13.84 -4.20 -1.10
CA LEU A 210 14.77 -4.80 -0.14
C LEU A 210 15.28 -3.81 0.92
N ARG A 211 15.56 -2.56 0.54
CA ARG A 211 15.91 -1.48 1.47
C ARG A 211 14.76 -1.19 2.44
N TRP A 212 13.56 -1.04 1.90
CA TRP A 212 12.36 -0.84 2.72
C TRP A 212 12.12 -1.99 3.69
N ALA A 213 12.26 -3.25 3.24
CA ALA A 213 12.11 -4.42 4.09
C ALA A 213 13.12 -4.39 5.26
N ARG A 214 14.37 -3.97 4.99
CA ARG A 214 15.42 -3.85 6.01
C ARG A 214 15.10 -2.78 7.06
N GLU A 215 14.70 -1.59 6.63
CA GLU A 215 14.25 -0.50 7.53
C GLU A 215 13.11 -0.96 8.44
N ASN A 216 12.29 -1.88 7.94
CA ASN A 216 11.12 -2.40 8.61
C ASN A 216 11.37 -3.70 9.40
N LYS A 217 12.65 -3.99 9.71
CA LYS A 217 13.13 -5.15 10.48
C LYS A 217 12.78 -6.52 9.89
N CYS A 218 12.41 -6.58 8.60
CA CYS A 218 12.24 -7.84 7.90
C CYS A 218 13.63 -8.47 7.72
N SER A 219 13.80 -9.70 8.19
CA SER A 219 15.08 -10.42 8.09
C SER A 219 15.25 -11.00 6.70
N TRP A 220 16.43 -10.78 6.09
CA TRP A 220 16.79 -11.47 4.87
C TRP A 220 17.00 -12.95 5.17
N SER A 221 16.40 -13.81 4.35
CA SER A 221 16.63 -15.25 4.41
C SER A 221 17.87 -15.61 3.58
N LYS A 222 18.49 -16.77 3.87
CA LYS A 222 19.55 -17.36 3.02
C LYS A 222 19.11 -17.54 1.56
N LEU A 223 17.79 -17.65 1.33
CA LEU A 223 17.22 -17.76 0.00
C LEU A 223 17.23 -16.42 -0.75
N THR A 224 17.28 -15.28 -0.06
CA THR A 224 17.32 -13.94 -0.70
C THR A 224 18.49 -13.82 -1.69
N CYS A 225 19.70 -14.22 -1.28
CA CYS A 225 20.88 -14.20 -2.15
C CYS A 225 20.76 -15.22 -3.29
N SER A 226 20.29 -16.44 -2.99
CA SER A 226 20.04 -17.46 -4.02
C SER A 226 19.02 -17.00 -5.06
N LYS A 227 17.98 -16.26 -4.64
CA LYS A 227 16.94 -15.73 -5.51
C LYS A 227 17.43 -14.55 -6.36
N ALA A 228 18.25 -13.67 -5.81
CA ALA A 228 18.92 -12.63 -6.59
C ALA A 228 19.83 -13.23 -7.67
N ALA A 229 20.59 -14.29 -7.33
CA ALA A 229 21.42 -15.02 -8.28
C ALA A 229 20.56 -15.68 -9.38
N PHE A 230 19.47 -16.34 -8.99
CA PHE A 230 18.55 -16.99 -9.94
C PHE A 230 17.89 -15.99 -10.90
N GLY A 231 17.50 -14.81 -10.42
CA GLY A 231 16.96 -13.73 -11.26
C GLY A 231 18.02 -12.98 -12.10
N GLY A 232 19.31 -13.30 -11.94
CA GLY A 232 20.39 -12.61 -12.65
C GLY A 232 20.67 -11.19 -12.15
N HIS A 233 20.20 -10.82 -10.96
CA HIS A 233 20.29 -9.46 -10.43
C HIS A 233 21.57 -9.24 -9.63
N LEU A 234 22.69 -9.03 -10.34
CA LEU A 234 24.02 -8.89 -9.75
C LEU A 234 24.11 -7.75 -8.72
N GLU A 235 23.47 -6.61 -8.98
CA GLU A 235 23.48 -5.46 -8.07
C GLU A 235 22.72 -5.74 -6.77
N VAL A 236 21.64 -6.53 -6.85
CA VAL A 236 20.97 -7.04 -5.64
C VAL A 236 21.88 -7.97 -4.87
N LEU A 237 22.60 -8.86 -5.55
CA LEU A 237 23.50 -9.82 -4.92
C LEU A 237 24.66 -9.13 -4.16
N LYS A 238 25.30 -8.13 -4.79
CA LYS A 238 26.35 -7.33 -4.15
C LYS A 238 25.83 -6.65 -2.88
N ARG A 239 24.71 -5.95 -3.01
CA ARG A 239 24.05 -5.26 -1.89
C ARG A 239 23.61 -6.23 -0.79
N ALA A 240 23.16 -7.42 -1.17
CA ALA A 240 22.77 -8.46 -0.23
C ALA A 240 23.97 -8.95 0.58
N ARG A 241 25.11 -9.19 -0.09
CA ARG A 241 26.36 -9.63 0.54
C ARG A 241 27.00 -8.55 1.42
N GLU A 242 26.91 -7.28 1.04
CA GLU A 242 27.45 -6.16 1.82
C GLU A 242 26.70 -5.94 3.14
N ASN A 243 25.44 -6.34 3.22
CA ASN A 243 24.55 -6.05 4.36
C ASN A 243 24.13 -7.31 5.16
N GLY A 244 24.75 -8.47 4.91
CA GLY A 244 24.49 -9.73 5.61
C GLY A 244 25.17 -10.96 5.01
#